data_AF-A0A192H4H5-F1
#
_entry.id   AF-A0A192H4H5-F1
#
_cell.length_a   1.000
_cell.length_b   1.000
_cell.length_c   1.000
_cell.angle_alpha   90.00
_cell.angle_beta   90.00
_cell.angle_gamma   90.00
#
_symmetry.space_group_name_H-M   'P 1'
#
loop_
_entity.id
_entity.type
_entity.pdbx_description
1 polymer ?
#
loop_
_entity_poly.entity_id
_entity_poly.type
_entity_poly.pdbx_seq_one_letter_code
_entity_poly.pdbx_strand_id
1 'polypeptide(L)' 'MMDHQAQILHALLAADHRYVSGNELARQFKISRPAVYNNILKLERCGHQIDTKKGLGYWLFVNCCW' A
#
# COMPACT_ATOMS: atom_id res chain seq x y z
N MET A 1 -3.16 5.47 -18.58
CA MET A 1 -4.18 5.43 -17.50
C MET A 1 -3.40 5.38 -16.19
N MET A 2 -3.71 6.20 -15.20
CA MET A 2 -2.93 6.24 -13.96
C MET A 2 -3.32 5.04 -13.07
N ASP A 3 -2.44 4.05 -12.97
CA ASP A 3 -2.66 2.89 -12.09
C ASP A 3 -2.54 3.30 -10.63
N HIS A 4 -3.68 3.41 -9.94
CA HIS A 4 -3.73 3.66 -8.50
C HIS A 4 -2.90 2.63 -7.71
N GLN A 5 -2.78 1.39 -8.22
CA GLN A 5 -1.92 0.36 -7.65
C GLN A 5 -0.45 0.81 -7.58
N ALA A 6 0.10 1.33 -8.67
CA ALA A 6 1.48 1.79 -8.73
C ALA A 6 1.70 2.99 -7.79
N GLN A 7 0.73 3.91 -7.72
CA GLN A 7 0.81 5.07 -6.82
C GLN A 7 0.81 4.66 -5.33
N ILE A 8 -0.05 3.72 -4.95
CA ILE A 8 -0.09 3.18 -3.59
C ILE A 8 1.24 2.48 -3.27
N LEU A 9 1.76 1.68 -4.20
CA LEU A 9 3.06 1.02 -4.05
C LEU A 9 4.19 2.04 -3.86
N HIS A 10 4.27 3.07 -4.69
CA HIS A 10 5.28 4.13 -4.56
C HIS A 10 5.16 4.89 -3.24
N ALA A 11 3.95 5.16 -2.75
CA ALA A 11 3.76 5.79 -1.45
C ALA A 11 4.23 4.89 -0.29
N LEU A 12 3.98 3.58 -0.37
CA LEU A 12 4.47 2.62 0.61
C LEU A 12 6.00 2.46 0.56
N LEU A 13 6.61 2.51 -0.63
CA LEU A 13 8.06 2.52 -0.82
C LEU A 13 8.69 3.80 -0.24
N ALA A 14 8.08 4.96 -0.50
CA ALA A 14 8.55 6.25 0.00
C ALA A 14 8.37 6.41 1.52
N ALA A 15 7.49 5.62 2.14
CA ALA A 15 7.25 5.65 3.58
C ALA A 15 8.39 5.04 4.42
N ASP A 16 9.48 4.57 3.79
CA ASP A 16 10.74 4.14 4.40
C ASP A 16 10.54 3.33 5.69
N HIS A 17 9.99 2.15 5.48
CA HIS A 17 9.63 1.18 6.50
C HIS A 17 8.62 1.59 7.58
N ARG A 18 7.76 2.58 7.32
CA ARG A 18 6.69 2.98 8.25
C ARG A 18 5.34 2.40 7.86
N TYR A 19 4.48 2.23 8.87
CA TYR A 19 3.07 1.92 8.66
C TYR A 19 2.36 3.14 8.10
N VAL A 20 1.66 2.97 6.97
CA VAL A 20 0.81 4.00 6.37
C VAL A 20 -0.65 3.63 6.58
N SER A 21 -1.44 4.55 7.12
CA SER A 21 -2.84 4.26 7.42
C SER A 21 -3.68 4.14 6.14
N GLY A 22 -4.60 3.17 6.10
CA GLY A 22 -5.51 3.03 4.96
C GLY A 22 -6.42 4.24 4.73
N ASN A 23 -6.71 4.99 5.78
CA ASN A 23 -7.50 6.22 5.68
C ASN A 23 -6.69 7.36 5.05
N GLU A 24 -5.39 7.44 5.34
CA GLU A 24 -4.49 8.40 4.73
C GLU A 24 -4.31 8.12 3.24
N LEU A 25 -4.05 6.86 2.87
CA LEU A 25 -3.99 6.44 1.46
C LEU A 25 -5.31 6.73 0.74
N ALA A 26 -6.46 6.44 1.37
CA ALA A 26 -7.77 6.72 0.79
C ALA A 26 -7.97 8.23 0.50
N ARG A 27 -7.60 9.09 1.46
CA ARG A 27 -7.70 10.56 1.31
C ARG A 27 -6.72 11.09 0.26
N GLN A 28 -5.48 10.60 0.29
CA GLN A 28 -4.42 11.03 -0.62
C GLN A 28 -4.75 10.69 -2.08
N PHE A 29 -5.20 9.47 -2.34
CA PHE A 29 -5.54 9.00 -3.69
C PHE A 29 -6.99 9.25 -4.08
N LYS A 30 -7.80 9.86 -3.21
CA LYS A 30 -9.24 10.11 -3.40
C LYS A 30 -10.03 8.85 -3.81
N ILE A 31 -9.65 7.71 -3.24
CA ILE A 31 -10.32 6.43 -3.44
C ILE A 31 -10.97 5.95 -2.15
N SER A 32 -11.89 5.00 -2.26
CA SER A 32 -12.51 4.42 -1.07
C SER A 32 -11.50 3.55 -0.30
N ARG A 33 -11.64 3.49 1.03
CA ARG A 33 -10.87 2.57 1.89
C ARG A 33 -10.89 1.11 1.38
N PRO A 34 -12.03 0.52 0.97
CA PRO A 34 -12.02 -0.82 0.37
C PRO A 34 -11.28 -0.88 -0.97
N ALA A 35 -11.24 0.19 -1.77
CA ALA A 35 -10.41 0.24 -2.97
C ALA A 35 -8.90 0.24 -2.65
N VAL A 36 -8.47 0.92 -1.58
CA VAL A 36 -7.09 0.81 -1.08
C VAL A 36 -6.77 -0.65 -0.77
N TYR A 37 -7.61 -1.30 0.05
CA TYR A 37 -7.42 -2.71 0.42
C TYR A 37 -7.36 -3.64 -0.80
N ASN A 38 -8.23 -3.44 -1.79
CA ASN A 38 -8.20 -4.23 -3.02
C ASN A 38 -6.89 -4.06 -3.80
N ASN A 39 -6.30 -2.86 -3.82
CA ASN A 39 -5.00 -2.65 -4.45
C ASN A 39 -3.86 -3.28 -3.64
N ILE A 40 -3.91 -3.23 -2.31
CA ILE A 40 -2.97 -3.95 -1.44
C ILE A 40 -3.02 -5.46 -1.70
N LEU A 41 -4.22 -6.05 -1.74
CA LEU A 41 -4.40 -7.47 -2.09
C LEU A 41 -3.83 -7.83 -3.46
N LYS A 42 -3.95 -6.94 -4.46
CA LYS A 42 -3.34 -7.15 -5.77
C LYS A 42 -1.81 -7.17 -5.69
N LEU A 43 -1.22 -6.26 -4.91
CA LEU A 43 0.23 -6.22 -4.69
C LEU A 43 0.72 -7.49 -3.99
N GLU A 44 0.00 -7.98 -2.99
CA GLU A 44 0.32 -9.26 -2.34
C GLU A 44 0.28 -10.43 -3.32
N ARG A 45 -0.73 -10.47 -4.21
CA ARG A 45 -0.83 -11.48 -5.28
C ARG A 45 0.29 -11.38 -6.31
N CYS A 46 0.84 -10.20 -6.53
CA CYS A 46 2.02 -10.00 -7.39
C CYS A 46 3.33 -10.46 -6.72
N GLY A 47 3.29 -10.89 -5.46
CA GLY A 47 4.46 -11.37 -4.71
C GLY A 47 5.09 -10.33 -3.80
N HIS A 48 4.47 -9.15 -3.61
CA HIS A 48 4.93 -8.18 -2.64
C HIS A 48 4.53 -8.60 -1.22
N GLN A 49 5.46 -8.54 -0.26
CA GLN A 49 5.12 -8.77 1.14
C GLN A 49 4.61 -7.47 1.76
N ILE A 50 3.34 -7.45 2.18
CA ILE A 50 2.74 -6.30 2.85
C ILE A 50 2.20 -6.75 4.21
N ASP A 51 2.73 -6.16 5.29
CA ASP A 51 2.15 -6.34 6.61
C ASP A 51 0.90 -5.47 6.75
N THR A 52 -0.17 -6.05 7.26
CA THR A 52 -1.39 -5.31 7.55
C THR A 52 -1.71 -5.43 9.03
N LYS A 53 -1.67 -4.30 9.74
CA LYS A 53 -1.95 -4.25 11.18
C LYS A 53 -3.16 -3.37 11.49
N LYS A 54 -4.18 -3.98 12.12
CA LYS A 54 -5.41 -3.28 12.52
C LYS A 54 -5.07 -2.12 13.46
N GLY A 55 -5.49 -0.91 13.09
CA GLY A 55 -5.23 0.32 13.84
C GLY A 55 -3.93 1.05 13.49
N LEU A 56 -3.00 0.41 12.75
CA LEU A 56 -1.74 1.02 12.31
C LEU A 56 -1.71 1.25 10.79
N GLY A 57 -2.23 0.31 10.00
CA GLY A 57 -2.30 0.45 8.54
C GLY A 57 -1.54 -0.66 7.80
N TYR A 58 -0.83 -0.26 6.75
CA TYR A 58 -0.12 -1.14 5.84
C TYR A 58 1.37 -0.80 5.84
N TRP A 59 2.21 -1.83 5.81
CA TRP A 59 3.65 -1.68 5.73
C TRP A 59 4.20 -2.59 4.65
N LEU A 60 4.96 -2.03 3.70
CA LEU A 60 5.57 -2.81 2.64
C LEU A 60 6.95 -3.30 3.08
N PHE A 61 7.14 -4.61 3.05
CA PHE A 61 8.46 -5.21 3.14
C PHE A 61 9.14 -5.11 1.77
N VAL A 62 10.02 -4.14 1.63
CA VAL A 62 11.01 -4.13 0.55
C VAL A 62 12.06 -5.16 0.90
N ASN A 63 11.89 -6.39 0.39
CA ASN A 63 13.03 -7.27 0.24
C ASN A 63 13.83 -6.75 -0.94
N CYS A 64 14.85 -5.92 -0.64
CA CYS A 64 15.85 -5.49 -1.60
C CYS A 64 16.69 -6.73 -2.00
N CYS A 65 16.16 -7.54 -2.91
CA CYS A 65 16.93 -8.49 -3.70
C CYS A 65 16.75 -8.11 -5.17
N TRP A 66 17.50 -7.11 -5.61
CA TRP A 66 17.89 -6.87 -7.00
C TRP A 66 19.39 -6.66 -7.04
#